data_AF-A0A969S273-F1
#
_entry.id   AF-A0A969S273-F1
#
_cell.length_a   1.000
_cell.length_b   1.000
_cell.length_c   1.000
_cell.angle_alpha   90.00
_cell.angle_beta   90.00
_cell.angle_gamma   90.00
#
_symmetry.space_group_name_H-M   'P 1'
#
loop_
_entity.id
_entity.type
_entity.pdbx_description
1 polymer ?
#
loop_
_entity_poly.entity_id
_entity_poly.type
_entity_poly.pdbx_seq_one_letter_code
_entity_poly.pdbx_strand_id
1 'polypeptide(L)'
;MPDEAAPHQRTWMAFGPQTSIWGDLVPEVQQDLARLARTIARYEPVTLLVRPAERALAARLCGPTVELLDAELDDLWIRDTGPTFVRNAQRQLGALNLNFNGWGNKQQHQRDGTIAGQVTAAAAAIALETSLVGEGGGIEVDGEGSAILTESCFLNANRNPGVTKADFEPGFLTSGSMEWPD
;
A
#
# COMPACT_ATOMS: atom_id res chain seq x y z
N MET A 1 -0.55 14.61 0.66
CA MET A 1 0.46 13.54 0.64
C MET A 1 1.81 14.14 0.27
N PRO A 2 2.93 13.78 0.92
CA PRO A 2 4.27 14.16 0.45
C PRO A 2 4.62 13.46 -0.88
N ASP A 3 5.49 14.06 -1.68
CA ASP A 3 6.13 13.41 -2.83
C ASP A 3 6.91 12.15 -2.40
N GLU A 4 6.96 11.13 -3.26
CA GLU A 4 7.71 9.89 -3.05
C GLU A 4 9.23 10.10 -3.03
N ALA A 5 9.74 11.21 -3.57
CA ALA A 5 11.15 11.56 -3.41
C ALA A 5 11.49 12.20 -2.05
N ALA A 6 10.49 12.53 -1.23
CA ALA A 6 10.70 13.12 0.10
C ALA A 6 11.35 12.12 1.07
N PRO A 7 11.99 12.57 2.16
CA PRO A 7 12.60 11.67 3.13
C PRO A 7 11.62 10.68 3.75
N HIS A 8 11.96 9.41 3.68
CA HIS A 8 11.18 8.30 4.22
C HIS A 8 11.71 7.83 5.58
N GLN A 9 10.80 7.28 6.39
CA GLN A 9 11.19 6.56 7.62
C GLN A 9 11.48 5.08 7.33
N ARG A 10 10.75 4.49 6.38
CA ARG A 10 10.86 3.10 5.98
C ARG A 10 10.09 2.81 4.70
N THR A 11 10.46 1.71 4.05
CA THR A 11 9.68 1.08 2.99
C THR A 11 8.87 -0.10 3.52
N TRP A 12 7.65 -0.25 3.02
CA TRP A 12 6.82 -1.43 3.25
C TRP A 12 6.81 -2.31 2.00
N MET A 13 6.93 -3.62 2.17
CA MET A 13 6.92 -4.62 1.10
C MET A 13 6.05 -5.81 1.51
N ALA A 14 5.60 -6.64 0.57
CA ALA A 14 4.90 -7.89 0.86
C ALA A 14 5.61 -9.11 0.23
N PHE A 15 5.64 -10.21 0.97
CA PHE A 15 6.22 -11.51 0.63
C PHE A 15 5.12 -12.57 0.72
N GLY A 16 4.38 -12.72 -0.36
CA GLY A 16 3.32 -13.69 -0.46
C GLY A 16 2.77 -13.81 -1.87
N PRO A 17 3.59 -14.11 -2.89
CA PRO A 17 3.08 -14.33 -4.24
C PRO A 17 1.98 -15.40 -4.23
N GLN A 18 0.87 -15.11 -4.89
CA GLN A 18 -0.24 -16.06 -5.00
C GLN A 18 0.10 -17.20 -5.97
N THR A 19 0.07 -18.45 -5.51
CA THR A 19 0.39 -19.61 -6.36
C THR A 19 -0.52 -19.73 -7.59
N SER A 20 -1.80 -19.31 -7.50
CA SER A 20 -2.71 -19.31 -8.65
C SER A 20 -2.34 -18.30 -9.74
N ILE A 21 -1.53 -17.28 -9.42
CA ILE A 21 -1.07 -16.25 -10.36
C ILE A 21 0.34 -16.59 -10.85
N TRP A 22 1.24 -16.93 -9.94
CA TRP A 22 2.66 -17.10 -10.23
C TRP A 22 3.05 -18.54 -10.55
N GLY A 23 2.22 -19.53 -10.17
CA GLY A 23 2.44 -20.95 -10.46
C GLY A 23 3.82 -21.42 -10.02
N ASP A 24 4.54 -22.03 -10.97
CA ASP A 24 5.89 -22.56 -10.75
C ASP A 24 6.95 -21.46 -10.54
N LEU A 25 6.63 -20.18 -10.79
CA LEU A 25 7.53 -19.04 -10.59
C LEU A 25 7.54 -18.50 -9.15
N VAL A 26 6.70 -19.04 -8.26
CA VAL A 26 6.65 -18.60 -6.84
C VAL A 26 8.04 -18.56 -6.20
N PRO A 27 8.91 -19.59 -6.32
CA PRO A 27 10.24 -19.56 -5.73
C PRO A 27 11.13 -18.43 -6.27
N GLU A 28 11.07 -18.14 -7.57
CA GLU A 28 11.82 -17.08 -8.23
C GLU A 28 11.33 -15.70 -7.78
N VAL A 29 10.00 -15.50 -7.73
CA VAL A 29 9.40 -14.25 -7.25
C VAL A 29 9.78 -14.00 -5.79
N GLN A 30 9.76 -15.01 -4.94
CA GLN A 30 10.23 -14.90 -3.55
C GLN A 30 11.71 -14.51 -3.48
N GLN A 31 12.56 -15.05 -4.34
CA GLN A 31 13.98 -14.66 -4.40
C GLN A 31 14.15 -13.21 -4.83
N ASP A 32 13.37 -12.74 -5.81
CA ASP A 32 13.42 -11.37 -6.30
C ASP A 32 12.88 -10.37 -5.28
N LEU A 33 11.76 -10.67 -4.61
CA LEU A 33 11.23 -9.87 -3.50
C LEU A 33 12.25 -9.74 -2.37
N ALA A 34 12.90 -10.83 -1.97
CA ALA A 34 13.95 -10.79 -0.96
C ALA A 34 15.17 -10.00 -1.44
N ARG A 35 15.55 -10.11 -2.72
CA ARG A 35 16.65 -9.32 -3.31
C ARG A 35 16.32 -7.82 -3.27
N LEU A 36 15.09 -7.44 -3.62
CA LEU A 36 14.63 -6.06 -3.59
C LEU A 36 14.64 -5.52 -2.16
N ALA A 37 14.06 -6.25 -1.19
CA ALA A 37 14.05 -5.87 0.21
C ALA A 37 15.47 -5.67 0.77
N ARG A 38 16.40 -6.59 0.51
CA ARG A 38 17.82 -6.44 0.92
C ARG A 38 18.54 -5.28 0.25
N THR A 39 18.11 -4.89 -0.95
CA THR A 39 18.73 -3.79 -1.69
C THR A 39 18.28 -2.46 -1.11
N ILE A 40 16.98 -2.30 -0.88
CA ILE A 40 16.39 -1.11 -0.26
C ILE A 40 16.88 -0.95 1.18
N ALA A 41 17.03 -2.05 1.93
CA ALA A 41 17.54 -2.07 3.31
C ALA A 41 18.95 -1.47 3.49
N ARG A 42 19.67 -1.18 2.41
CA ARG A 42 20.96 -0.46 2.44
C ARG A 42 20.81 1.04 2.59
N TYR A 43 19.63 1.57 2.27
CA TYR A 43 19.32 3.00 2.20
C TYR A 43 18.33 3.42 3.28
N GLU A 44 17.36 2.56 3.59
CA GLU A 44 16.36 2.82 4.63
C GLU A 44 15.83 1.52 5.27
N PRO A 45 15.23 1.57 6.47
CA PRO A 45 14.59 0.40 7.06
C PRO A 45 13.48 -0.18 6.16
N VAL A 46 13.41 -1.50 6.09
CA VAL A 46 12.36 -2.21 5.34
C VAL A 46 11.56 -3.09 6.28
N THR A 47 10.24 -3.01 6.19
CA THR A 47 9.32 -3.97 6.80
C THR A 47 8.63 -4.78 5.72
N LEU A 48 8.90 -6.08 5.73
CA LEU A 48 8.33 -7.04 4.80
C LEU A 48 7.18 -7.77 5.50
N LEU A 49 5.98 -7.60 4.99
CA LEU A 49 4.80 -8.36 5.40
C LEU A 49 4.93 -9.78 4.86
N VAL A 50 4.76 -10.80 5.69
CA VAL A 50 4.99 -12.19 5.32
C VAL A 50 3.87 -13.07 5.87
N ARG A 51 3.40 -14.03 5.06
CA ARG A 51 2.53 -15.09 5.59
C ARG A 51 3.26 -15.86 6.68
N PRO A 52 2.61 -16.20 7.82
CA PRO A 52 3.26 -16.97 8.88
C PRO A 52 3.92 -18.27 8.40
N ALA A 53 3.29 -18.95 7.43
CA ALA A 53 3.83 -20.17 6.82
C ALA A 53 5.11 -19.95 5.99
N GLU A 54 5.32 -18.73 5.49
CA GLU A 54 6.47 -18.35 4.65
C GLU A 54 7.55 -17.60 5.45
N ARG A 55 7.30 -17.26 6.72
CA ARG A 55 8.20 -16.47 7.59
C ARG A 55 9.62 -17.03 7.66
N ALA A 56 9.76 -18.35 7.85
CA ALA A 56 11.07 -18.99 7.94
C ALA A 56 11.86 -18.88 6.62
N LEU A 57 11.17 -18.98 5.48
CA LEU A 57 11.77 -18.79 4.17
C LEU A 57 12.18 -17.33 3.96
N ALA A 58 11.28 -16.38 4.23
CA ALA A 58 11.56 -14.96 4.11
C ALA A 58 12.74 -14.53 5.00
N ALA A 59 12.82 -15.02 6.25
CA ALA A 59 13.93 -14.75 7.16
C ALA A 59 15.26 -15.25 6.60
N ARG A 60 15.28 -16.48 6.06
CA ARG A 60 16.47 -17.07 5.45
C ARG A 60 16.92 -16.29 4.21
N LEU A 61 15.99 -15.87 3.36
CA LEU A 61 16.31 -15.13 2.15
C LEU A 61 16.73 -13.68 2.47
N CYS A 62 15.99 -12.97 3.31
CA CYS A 62 16.24 -11.55 3.57
C CYS A 62 17.40 -11.29 4.55
N GLY A 63 17.66 -12.22 5.46
CA GLY A 63 18.65 -12.01 6.53
C GLY A 63 18.16 -11.01 7.59
N PRO A 64 19.04 -10.59 8.51
CA PRO A 64 18.64 -9.83 9.71
C PRO A 64 18.39 -8.34 9.47
N THR A 65 18.66 -7.81 8.27
CA THR A 65 18.54 -6.38 7.96
C THR A 65 17.13 -5.95 7.54
N VAL A 66 16.23 -6.92 7.32
CA VAL A 66 14.82 -6.67 6.94
C VAL A 66 13.94 -7.10 8.09
N GLU A 67 13.06 -6.21 8.55
CA GLU A 67 12.08 -6.52 9.58
C GLU A 67 10.94 -7.33 8.97
N LEU A 68 10.52 -8.42 9.63
CA LEU A 68 9.41 -9.26 9.17
C LEU A 68 8.19 -9.08 10.05
N LEU A 69 7.10 -8.60 9.45
CA LEU A 69 5.78 -8.49 10.07
C LEU A 69 4.91 -9.64 9.58
N ASP A 70 4.32 -10.41 10.49
CA ASP A 70 3.38 -11.46 10.11
C ASP A 70 2.08 -10.84 9.62
N ALA A 71 1.64 -11.23 8.42
CA ALA A 71 0.40 -10.79 7.82
C ALA A 71 -0.16 -11.88 6.91
N GLU A 72 -1.47 -12.10 6.98
CA GLU A 72 -2.16 -12.92 6.00
C GLU A 72 -2.33 -12.11 4.71
N LEU A 73 -1.87 -12.67 3.58
CA LEU A 73 -1.82 -12.00 2.27
C LEU A 73 -2.48 -12.87 1.21
N ASP A 74 -3.19 -12.27 0.25
CA ASP A 74 -3.61 -12.98 -0.97
C ASP A 74 -2.53 -12.89 -2.06
N ASP A 75 -1.92 -11.72 -2.28
CA ASP A 75 -0.78 -11.54 -3.19
C ASP A 75 0.25 -10.50 -2.66
N LEU A 76 1.20 -10.08 -3.50
CA LEU A 76 2.41 -9.32 -3.11
C LEU A 76 2.34 -7.78 -3.29
N TRP A 77 1.21 -7.23 -3.70
CA TRP A 77 1.10 -5.87 -4.25
C TRP A 77 0.85 -4.78 -3.20
N ILE A 78 1.78 -4.58 -2.26
CA ILE A 78 1.59 -3.63 -1.15
C ILE A 78 1.41 -2.17 -1.58
N ARG A 79 1.87 -1.78 -2.77
CA ARG A 79 1.60 -0.46 -3.34
C ARG A 79 0.10 -0.18 -3.45
N ASP A 80 -0.69 -1.21 -3.70
CA ASP A 80 -2.13 -1.10 -3.92
C ASP A 80 -2.95 -1.51 -2.68
N THR A 81 -2.43 -2.44 -1.88
CA THR A 81 -3.12 -3.00 -0.70
C THR A 81 -2.75 -2.31 0.61
N GLY A 82 -1.61 -1.60 0.64
CA GLY A 82 -1.15 -0.80 1.76
C GLY A 82 -1.86 0.55 1.87
N PRO A 83 -1.68 1.26 2.99
CA PRO A 83 -2.26 2.57 3.16
C PRO A 83 -1.44 3.60 2.37
N THR A 84 -2.09 4.72 2.05
CA THR A 84 -1.38 5.88 1.52
C THR A 84 -1.12 6.89 2.63
N PHE A 85 0.16 7.11 2.96
CA PHE A 85 0.53 7.98 4.07
C PHE A 85 0.40 9.47 3.73
N VAL A 86 -0.11 10.25 4.68
CA VAL A 86 -0.24 11.71 4.60
C VAL A 86 0.25 12.36 5.89
N ARG A 87 0.47 13.67 5.87
CA ARG A 87 0.76 14.46 7.07
C ARG A 87 -0.25 15.57 7.21
N ASN A 88 -0.62 15.93 8.44
CA ASN A 88 -1.37 17.16 8.67
C ASN A 88 -0.44 18.38 8.86
N ALA A 89 -1.01 19.58 9.04
CA ALA A 89 -0.27 20.81 9.33
C ALA A 89 0.62 20.71 10.58
N GLN A 90 0.20 19.92 11.57
CA GLN A 90 0.93 19.62 12.80
C GLN A 90 1.97 18.49 12.63
N ARG A 91 2.18 18.02 11.38
CA ARG A 91 3.11 16.95 10.98
C ARG A 91 2.81 15.57 11.53
N GLN A 92 1.61 15.35 12.08
CA GLN A 92 1.14 14.02 12.50
C GLN A 92 0.99 13.11 11.28
N LEU A 93 1.31 11.82 11.45
CA LEU A 93 1.23 10.83 10.37
C LEU A 93 -0.20 10.27 10.30
N GLY A 94 -0.85 10.44 9.17
CA GLY A 94 -2.11 9.80 8.82
C GLY A 94 -1.90 8.73 7.75
N ALA A 95 -2.81 7.75 7.69
CA ALA A 95 -2.78 6.65 6.74
C ALA A 95 -4.17 6.44 6.12
N LEU A 96 -4.30 6.75 4.82
CA LEU A 96 -5.53 6.60 4.05
C LEU A 96 -5.70 5.16 3.55
N ASN A 97 -6.79 4.52 3.96
CA ASN A 97 -7.13 3.15 3.59
C ASN A 97 -8.15 3.13 2.44
N LEU A 98 -7.74 2.72 1.24
CA LEU A 98 -8.54 2.84 0.00
C LEU A 98 -9.47 1.65 -0.30
N ASN A 99 -9.88 0.88 0.71
CA ASN A 99 -10.83 -0.24 0.56
C ASN A 99 -10.52 -1.19 -0.63
N PHE A 100 -9.27 -1.65 -0.76
CA PHE A 100 -8.83 -2.47 -1.89
C PHE A 100 -9.77 -3.65 -2.20
N ASN A 101 -10.13 -3.83 -3.48
CA ASN A 101 -11.09 -4.85 -3.92
C ASN A 101 -10.56 -5.81 -5.00
N GLY A 102 -9.24 -6.02 -5.08
CA GLY A 102 -8.65 -6.92 -6.07
C GLY A 102 -8.77 -6.39 -7.50
N TRP A 103 -8.49 -5.10 -7.68
CA TRP A 103 -8.64 -4.36 -8.92
C TRP A 103 -10.00 -4.52 -9.63
N GLY A 104 -11.09 -4.52 -8.85
CA GLY A 104 -12.46 -4.66 -9.32
C GLY A 104 -12.89 -6.11 -9.40
N ASN A 105 -12.62 -6.88 -8.34
CA ASN A 105 -12.89 -8.31 -8.21
C ASN A 105 -12.20 -9.16 -9.29
N LYS A 106 -11.07 -8.70 -9.84
CA LYS A 106 -10.27 -9.46 -10.81
C LYS A 106 -9.42 -10.53 -10.12
N GLN A 107 -9.10 -10.34 -8.84
CA GLN A 107 -8.35 -11.28 -8.02
C GLN A 107 -8.98 -11.46 -6.64
N GLN A 108 -8.64 -12.59 -5.98
CA GLN A 108 -8.94 -12.80 -4.57
C GLN A 108 -8.18 -11.77 -3.74
N HIS A 109 -8.85 -11.17 -2.76
CA HIS A 109 -8.32 -10.00 -2.05
C HIS A 109 -8.87 -9.88 -0.61
N GLN A 110 -9.47 -10.94 -0.07
CA GLN A 110 -10.06 -10.90 1.26
C GLN A 110 -9.02 -10.58 2.35
N ARG A 111 -7.84 -11.18 2.27
CA ARG A 111 -6.71 -10.94 3.18
C ARG A 111 -6.05 -9.61 2.86
N ASP A 112 -5.87 -9.31 1.58
CA ASP A 112 -5.27 -8.06 1.11
C ASP A 112 -6.07 -6.82 1.53
N GLY A 113 -7.40 -6.92 1.60
CA GLY A 113 -8.28 -5.85 2.09
C GLY A 113 -8.03 -5.46 3.56
N THR A 114 -7.27 -6.24 4.33
CA THR A 114 -6.93 -5.94 5.72
C THR A 114 -5.55 -5.29 5.89
N ILE A 115 -4.73 -5.28 4.84
CA ILE A 115 -3.30 -4.91 4.92
C ILE A 115 -3.11 -3.44 5.25
N ALA A 116 -3.93 -2.55 4.67
CA ALA A 116 -3.87 -1.12 4.94
C ALA A 116 -4.01 -0.81 6.46
N GLY A 117 -4.95 -1.46 7.14
CA GLY A 117 -5.15 -1.32 8.58
C GLY A 117 -3.99 -1.89 9.42
N GLN A 118 -3.45 -3.04 9.03
CA GLN A 118 -2.30 -3.65 9.73
C GLN A 118 -1.06 -2.75 9.64
N VAL A 119 -0.75 -2.22 8.46
CA VAL A 119 0.38 -1.30 8.25
C VAL A 119 0.15 0.02 8.99
N THR A 120 -1.07 0.55 8.96
CA THR A 120 -1.45 1.76 9.71
C THR A 120 -1.16 1.61 11.21
N ALA A 121 -1.60 0.49 11.80
CA ALA A 121 -1.35 0.19 13.21
C ALA A 121 0.15 0.01 13.51
N ALA A 122 0.87 -0.73 12.66
CA ALA A 122 2.31 -0.95 12.82
C ALA A 122 3.13 0.34 12.68
N ALA A 123 2.66 1.30 11.88
CA ALA A 123 3.27 2.63 11.72
C ALA A 123 2.88 3.61 12.84
N ALA A 124 1.97 3.23 13.75
CA ALA A 124 1.34 4.13 14.72
C ALA A 124 0.76 5.40 14.07
N ALA A 125 0.23 5.25 12.85
CA ALA A 125 -0.41 6.34 12.12
C ALA A 125 -1.89 6.47 12.52
N ILE A 126 -2.43 7.67 12.36
CA ILE A 126 -3.87 7.92 12.51
C ILE A 126 -4.58 7.30 11.30
N ALA A 127 -5.52 6.39 11.55
CA ALA A 127 -6.29 5.76 10.49
C ALA A 127 -7.28 6.76 9.88
N LEU A 128 -7.28 6.84 8.56
CA LEU A 128 -8.08 7.77 7.79
C LEU A 128 -9.04 6.98 6.91
N GLU A 129 -10.31 7.02 7.29
CA GLU A 129 -11.35 6.25 6.63
C GLU A 129 -11.89 7.00 5.40
N THR A 130 -12.21 6.24 4.35
CA THR A 130 -12.88 6.74 3.16
C THR A 130 -13.85 5.68 2.66
N SER A 131 -14.87 6.10 1.90
CA SER A 131 -15.74 5.17 1.16
C SER A 131 -15.17 4.83 -0.22
N LEU A 132 -14.10 5.50 -0.65
CA LEU A 132 -13.49 5.27 -1.95
C LEU A 132 -12.81 3.90 -1.99
N VAL A 133 -13.08 3.18 -3.06
CA VAL A 133 -12.36 1.96 -3.45
C VAL A 133 -11.30 2.36 -4.47
N GLY A 134 -10.06 1.95 -4.25
CA GLY A 134 -8.96 2.23 -5.18
C GLY A 134 -7.63 1.66 -4.74
N GLU A 135 -6.60 2.08 -5.45
CA GLU A 135 -5.23 1.60 -5.27
C GLU A 135 -4.25 2.76 -5.14
N GLY A 136 -3.26 2.62 -4.26
CA GLY A 136 -2.19 3.61 -4.10
C GLY A 136 -1.37 3.80 -5.38
N GLY A 137 -1.18 2.75 -6.20
CA GLY A 137 -0.51 2.84 -7.50
C GLY A 137 -1.25 3.68 -8.55
N GLY A 138 -2.51 4.06 -8.30
CA GLY A 138 -3.26 4.99 -9.14
C GLY A 138 -3.03 6.46 -8.83
N ILE A 139 -2.18 6.77 -7.85
CA ILE A 139 -1.93 8.11 -7.32
C ILE A 139 -0.46 8.48 -7.45
N GLU A 140 -0.20 9.63 -8.05
CA GLU A 140 1.10 10.31 -8.03
C GLU A 140 0.89 11.75 -7.55
N VAL A 141 1.74 12.26 -6.66
CA VAL A 141 1.64 13.63 -6.12
C VAL A 141 2.99 14.34 -6.14
N ASP A 142 2.98 15.65 -6.31
CA ASP A 142 4.21 16.48 -6.24
C ASP A 142 4.53 17.00 -4.83
N GLY A 143 3.62 16.80 -3.87
CA GLY A 143 3.73 17.36 -2.52
C GLY A 143 3.48 18.88 -2.42
N GLU A 144 3.16 19.55 -3.53
CA GLU A 144 2.92 21.00 -3.65
C GLU A 144 1.45 21.32 -4.03
N GLY A 145 0.59 20.31 -4.03
CA GLY A 145 -0.85 20.47 -4.25
C GLY A 145 -1.33 19.99 -5.61
N SER A 146 -0.47 19.34 -6.40
CA SER A 146 -0.87 18.69 -7.65
C SER A 146 -0.84 17.17 -7.50
N ALA A 147 -1.74 16.52 -8.24
CA ALA A 147 -1.79 15.07 -8.34
C ALA A 147 -2.04 14.64 -9.78
N ILE A 148 -1.42 13.53 -10.18
CA ILE A 148 -1.78 12.78 -11.38
C ILE A 148 -2.51 11.53 -10.91
N LEU A 149 -3.74 11.35 -11.42
CA LEU A 149 -4.64 10.26 -11.04
C LEU A 149 -5.11 9.55 -12.30
N THR A 150 -5.32 8.24 -12.20
CA THR A 150 -5.88 7.47 -13.32
C THR A 150 -7.38 7.27 -13.14
N GLU A 151 -8.17 7.72 -14.13
CA GLU A 151 -9.63 7.52 -14.11
C GLU A 151 -10.00 6.03 -14.04
N SER A 152 -9.15 5.15 -14.59
CA SER A 152 -9.33 3.70 -14.52
C SER A 152 -9.24 3.10 -13.11
N CYS A 153 -8.57 3.80 -12.18
CA CYS A 153 -8.42 3.37 -10.78
C CYS A 153 -9.58 3.89 -9.90
N PHE A 154 -10.14 5.06 -10.21
CA PHE A 154 -11.10 5.70 -9.31
C PHE A 154 -12.51 5.90 -9.89
N LEU A 155 -12.64 6.16 -11.19
CA LEU A 155 -13.94 6.45 -11.83
C LEU A 155 -14.56 5.23 -12.52
N ASN A 156 -13.89 4.08 -12.46
CA ASN A 156 -14.43 2.84 -13.00
C ASN A 156 -15.60 2.34 -12.14
N ALA A 157 -16.68 1.88 -12.77
CA ALA A 157 -17.85 1.37 -12.07
C ALA A 157 -17.57 0.12 -11.22
N ASN A 158 -16.51 -0.63 -11.53
CA ASN A 158 -16.04 -1.75 -10.69
C ASN A 158 -15.19 -1.30 -9.48
N ARG A 159 -15.03 0.00 -9.27
CA ARG A 159 -14.42 0.64 -8.10
C ARG A 159 -15.48 1.43 -7.36
N ASN A 160 -15.90 2.54 -7.97
CA ASN A 160 -16.79 3.51 -7.36
C ASN A 160 -17.99 3.75 -8.30
N PRO A 161 -18.99 2.85 -8.31
CA PRO A 161 -20.13 2.96 -9.21
C PRO A 161 -20.92 4.25 -8.99
N GLY A 162 -21.08 5.03 -10.05
CA GLY A 162 -21.85 6.28 -10.03
C GLY A 162 -21.08 7.49 -9.53
N VAL A 163 -19.82 7.35 -9.11
CA VAL A 163 -18.97 8.49 -8.76
C VAL A 163 -18.52 9.20 -10.03
N THR A 164 -18.87 10.48 -10.17
CA THR A 164 -18.40 11.30 -11.28
C THR A 164 -17.08 11.98 -10.96
N LYS A 165 -16.38 12.46 -11.98
CA LYS A 165 -15.16 13.26 -11.82
C LYS A 165 -15.39 14.49 -10.91
N ALA A 166 -16.54 15.14 -11.06
CA ALA A 166 -16.91 16.31 -10.26
C ALA A 166 -17.19 15.98 -8.79
N ASP A 167 -17.60 14.74 -8.48
CA ASP A 167 -17.74 14.27 -7.09
C ASP A 167 -16.38 13.90 -6.50
N PHE A 168 -15.53 13.28 -7.32
CA PHE A 168 -14.24 12.75 -6.89
C PHE A 168 -13.18 13.82 -6.65
N GLU A 169 -12.98 14.76 -7.59
CA GLU A 169 -11.89 15.75 -7.51
C GLU A 169 -11.94 16.59 -6.23
N PRO A 170 -13.09 17.16 -5.80
CA PRO A 170 -13.14 17.90 -4.55
C PRO A 170 -12.84 17.01 -3.34
N GLY A 171 -13.35 15.78 -3.32
CA GLY A 171 -13.12 14.83 -2.22
C GLY A 171 -11.65 14.42 -2.11
N PHE A 172 -10.99 14.15 -3.24
CA PHE A 172 -9.56 13.82 -3.27
C PHE A 172 -8.68 15.03 -2.97
N LEU A 173 -9.05 16.25 -3.41
CA LEU A 173 -8.29 17.46 -3.12
C LEU A 173 -8.50 17.99 -1.70
N THR A 174 -9.64 17.70 -1.06
CA THR A 174 -9.92 18.07 0.34
C THR A 174 -9.45 17.03 1.35
N SER A 175 -9.44 15.74 0.99
CA SER A 175 -8.74 14.69 1.76
C SER A 175 -7.24 14.61 1.44
N GLY A 176 -6.85 15.12 0.26
CA GLY A 176 -5.47 15.30 -0.21
C GLY A 176 -4.84 16.62 0.23
N SER A 177 -5.64 17.63 0.54
CA SER A 177 -5.28 18.70 1.48
C SER A 177 -5.29 18.10 2.88
N MET A 178 -4.24 17.32 3.14
CA MET A 178 -3.41 17.23 4.35
C MET A 178 -3.79 18.07 5.59
N GLU A 179 -5.05 18.17 5.96
CA GLU A 179 -5.56 18.78 7.19
C GLU A 179 -6.82 18.02 7.58
N TRP A 180 -6.63 16.96 8.35
CA TRP A 180 -7.72 16.39 9.15
C TRP A 180 -8.05 17.43 10.22
N PRO A 181 -9.33 17.83 10.39
CA PRO A 181 -9.69 18.79 11.42
C PRO A 181 -9.35 18.23 12.81
N ASP A 182 -8.96 19.13 13.71
CA ASP A 182 -8.67 18.83 15.14
C ASP A 182 -9.81 18.07 15.84
#